data_AF-A0A9W7YB41-F1
#
_entry.id   AF-A0A9W7YB41-F1
#
_cell.length_a   1.000
_cell.length_b   1.000
_cell.length_c   1.000
_cell.angle_alpha   90.00
_cell.angle_beta   90.00
_cell.angle_gamma   90.00
#
_symmetry.space_group_name_H-M   'P 1'
#
loop_
_entity.id
_entity.type
_entity.pdbx_description
1 polymer ?
#
loop_
_entity_poly.entity_id
_entity_poly.type
_entity_poly.pdbx_seq_one_letter_code
_entity_poly.pdbx_strand_id
1 'polypeptide(L)'
;MARNQAGSLDPKTECVLAKVVQYECQKSDYIVCQPIERLFKRCLGMPSVELVPENGTYVDIRTHQDVASELGGLARPGGSM
;
A
#
# COMPACT_ATOMS: atom_id res chain seq x y z
N MET A 1 -16.00 -37.62 1.89
CA MET A 1 -15.94 -36.69 0.75
C MET A 1 -15.46 -35.34 1.26
N ALA A 2 -14.16 -35.09 1.25
CA ALA A 2 -13.59 -33.80 1.66
C ALA A 2 -13.40 -32.94 0.40
N ARG A 3 -14.15 -31.82 0.31
CA ARG A 3 -13.97 -30.84 -0.76
C ARG A 3 -12.72 -30.00 -0.45
N ASN A 4 -11.60 -30.38 -1.05
CA ASN A 4 -10.47 -29.48 -1.28
C ASN A 4 -10.94 -28.35 -2.18
N GLN A 5 -11.14 -27.15 -1.65
CA GLN A 5 -11.23 -25.95 -2.48
C GLN A 5 -9.83 -25.40 -2.63
N ALA A 6 -9.24 -25.72 -3.77
CA ALA A 6 -8.09 -25.04 -4.33
C ALA A 6 -8.41 -23.54 -4.39
N GLY A 7 -7.62 -22.73 -3.69
CA GLY A 7 -7.61 -21.28 -3.90
C GLY A 7 -7.20 -21.02 -5.34
N SER A 8 -8.12 -20.48 -6.14
CA SER A 8 -7.83 -20.00 -7.48
C SER A 8 -6.94 -18.76 -7.38
N LEU A 9 -5.64 -18.95 -7.53
CA LEU A 9 -4.73 -17.85 -7.90
C LEU A 9 -5.03 -17.51 -9.37
N ASP A 10 -6.02 -16.64 -9.58
CA ASP A 10 -6.33 -16.07 -10.88
C ASP A 10 -5.12 -15.24 -11.39
N PRO A 11 -4.59 -15.52 -12.59
CA PRO A 11 -3.38 -14.89 -13.11
C PRO A 11 -3.57 -13.44 -13.62
N LYS A 12 -4.54 -12.69 -13.05
CA LYS A 12 -4.93 -11.34 -13.50
C LYS A 12 -4.83 -10.24 -12.43
N THR A 13 -4.22 -10.50 -11.28
CA THR A 13 -4.18 -9.52 -10.18
C THR A 13 -2.80 -9.42 -9.54
N GLU A 14 -1.74 -9.35 -10.36
CA GLU A 14 -0.41 -8.99 -9.86
C GLU A 14 -0.39 -7.48 -9.51
N CYS A 15 -0.90 -7.16 -8.33
CA CYS A 15 -0.72 -5.86 -7.71
C CYS A 15 0.60 -5.87 -6.94
N VAL A 16 1.45 -4.88 -7.19
CA VAL A 16 2.71 -4.68 -6.48
C VAL A 16 2.63 -3.48 -5.56
N LEU A 17 3.32 -3.57 -4.42
CA LEU A 17 3.51 -2.44 -3.53
C LEU A 17 4.78 -1.69 -3.91
N ALA A 18 4.64 -0.37 -4.01
CA ALA A 18 5.76 0.52 -4.21
C ALA A 18 5.80 1.53 -3.05
N LYS A 19 6.96 1.62 -2.41
CA LYS A 19 7.25 2.68 -1.43
C LYS A 19 7.95 3.81 -2.16
N VAL A 20 7.42 5.03 -2.03
CA VAL A 20 7.99 6.25 -2.58
C VAL A 20 8.32 7.18 -1.43
N VAL A 21 9.54 7.69 -1.39
CA VAL A 21 9.93 8.74 -0.44
C VAL A 21 9.74 10.07 -1.13
N GLN A 22 8.86 10.90 -0.57
CA GLN A 22 8.70 12.30 -0.94
C GLN A 22 9.38 13.17 0.10
N TYR A 23 9.72 14.41 -0.24
CA TYR A 23 10.28 15.37 0.71
C TYR A 23 9.34 16.55 0.84
N GLU A 24 8.86 16.79 2.06
CA GLU A 24 8.15 18.02 2.39
C GLU A 24 9.15 19.05 2.87
N CYS A 25 9.24 20.15 2.14
CA CYS A 25 10.18 21.22 2.42
C CYS A 25 9.43 22.43 3.00
N GLN A 26 9.89 22.91 4.14
CA GLN A 26 9.40 24.15 4.75
C GLN A 26 10.50 25.21 4.68
N LYS A 27 10.11 26.42 4.28
CA LYS A 27 11.00 27.58 4.23
C LYS A 27 10.76 28.45 5.47
N SER A 28 11.79 28.58 6.29
CA SER A 28 11.89 29.58 7.36
C SER A 28 13.13 30.44 7.05
N ASP A 29 14.10 30.55 7.96
CA ASP A 29 15.40 31.19 7.69
C ASP A 29 16.29 30.36 6.74
N TYR A 30 16.08 29.04 6.74
CA TYR A 30 16.70 28.08 5.82
C TYR A 30 15.61 27.14 5.25
N ILE A 31 15.92 26.41 4.18
CA ILE A 31 15.03 25.37 3.64
C ILE A 31 15.36 24.06 4.38
N VAL A 32 14.37 23.51 5.08
CA VAL A 32 14.48 22.20 5.74
C VAL A 32 13.49 21.25 5.08
N CYS A 33 13.97 20.10 4.61
CA CYS A 33 13.16 19.07 3.97
C CYS A 33 13.11 17.81 4.84
N GLN A 34 11.92 17.32 5.13
CA GLN A 34 11.71 16.08 5.87
C GLN A 34 11.18 14.98 4.93
N PRO A 35 11.71 13.76 5.00
CA PRO A 35 11.22 12.65 4.19
C PRO A 35 9.84 12.19 4.69
N ILE A 36 8.92 11.97 3.75
CA ILE A 36 7.60 11.38 3.95
C ILE A 36 7.55 10.09 3.13
N GLU A 37 7.29 8.98 3.82
CA GLU A 37 7.08 7.70 3.18
C GLU A 37 5.64 7.58 2.69
N ARG A 38 5.48 7.30 1.40
CA ARG A 38 4.20 7.12 0.73
C ARG A 38 4.13 5.71 0.18
N LEU A 39 3.05 5.00 0.43
CA LEU A 39 2.85 3.64 -0.06
C LEU A 39 1.85 3.66 -1.20
N PHE A 40 2.14 2.93 -2.28
CA PHE A 40 1.28 2.85 -3.45
C PHE A 40 1.03 1.40 -3.84
N LYS A 41 -0.22 1.11 -4.22
CA LYS A 41 -0.61 -0.14 -4.88
C LYS A 41 -0.65 0.11 -6.39
N ARG A 42 0.07 -0.72 -7.15
CA ARG A 42 0.08 -0.68 -8.61
C ARG A 42 -0.36 -2.03 -9.15
N CYS A 43 -1.49 -2.04 -9.84
CA CYS A 43 -2.01 -3.24 -10.50
C CYS A 43 -1.94 -3.06 -12.01
N LEU A 44 -1.74 -4.15 -12.75
CA LEU A 44 -1.69 -4.10 -14.22
C LEU A 44 -3.01 -3.56 -14.79
N GLY A 45 -2.93 -2.61 -15.73
CA GLY A 45 -4.10 -2.03 -16.39
C GLY A 45 -4.93 -1.06 -15.54
N MET A 46 -4.51 -0.75 -14.30
CA MET A 46 -5.17 0.22 -13.42
C MET A 46 -4.21 1.36 -13.02
N PRO A 47 -4.71 2.58 -12.78
CA PRO A 47 -3.90 3.64 -12.18
C PRO A 47 -3.35 3.22 -10.83
N SER A 48 -2.13 3.64 -10.51
CA SER A 48 -1.59 3.48 -9.15
C SER A 48 -2.44 4.24 -8.14
N VAL A 49 -2.64 3.66 -6.95
CA VAL A 49 -3.42 4.27 -5.88
C VAL A 49 -2.57 4.39 -4.62
N GLU A 50 -2.65 5.55 -3.97
CA GLU A 50 -1.99 5.79 -2.69
C GLU A 50 -2.73 5.03 -1.58
N LEU A 51 -1.93 4.41 -0.72
CA LEU A 51 -2.39 3.73 0.47
C LEU A 51 -2.08 4.60 1.68
N VAL A 52 -3.10 4.87 2.49
CA VAL A 52 -2.98 5.71 3.69
C VAL A 52 -3.13 4.86 4.95
N PRO A 53 -2.40 5.17 6.02
CA PRO A 53 -2.58 4.49 7.29
C PRO A 53 -3.90 4.91 7.94
N GLU A 54 -4.77 3.94 8.21
CA GLU A 54 -6.04 4.12 8.92
C GLU A 54 -6.23 2.98 9.93
N ASN A 55 -6.50 3.32 11.20
CA ASN A 55 -6.80 2.37 12.28
C ASN A 55 -5.80 1.19 12.43
N GLY A 56 -4.52 1.41 12.12
CA GLY A 56 -3.49 0.36 12.22
C GLY A 56 -3.40 -0.57 11.02
N THR A 57 -4.05 -0.23 9.90
CA THR A 57 -3.97 -0.89 8.59
C THR A 57 -3.66 0.12 7.49
N TYR A 58 -3.33 -0.33 6.29
CA TYR A 58 -3.32 0.52 5.10
C TYR A 58 -4.61 0.35 4.31
N VAL A 59 -5.23 1.47 3.94
CA VAL A 59 -6.43 1.50 3.11
C VAL A 59 -6.15 2.18 1.77
N ASP A 60 -6.87 1.75 0.74
CA ASP A 60 -6.92 2.46 -0.53
C ASP A 60 -7.65 3.80 -0.35
N ILE A 61 -7.00 4.91 -0.68
CA ILE A 61 -7.57 6.25 -0.47
C ILE A 61 -8.84 6.51 -1.29
N ARG A 62 -9.08 5.78 -2.38
CA ARG A 62 -10.24 5.96 -3.24
C ARG A 62 -11.44 5.15 -2.76
N THR A 63 -11.20 3.94 -2.28
CA THR A 63 -12.28 3.01 -1.89
C THR A 63 -12.47 2.92 -0.38
N HIS A 64 -11.54 3.44 0.42
CA HIS A 64 -11.47 3.24 1.87
C HIS A 64 -11.51 1.77 2.28
N GLN A 65 -11.06 0.87 1.40
CA GLN A 65 -10.99 -0.56 1.68
C GLN A 65 -9.61 -0.95 2.18
N ASP A 66 -9.59 -1.82 3.18
CA ASP A 66 -8.37 -2.45 3.68
C ASP A 66 -7.76 -3.36 2.60
N VAL A 67 -6.48 -3.13 2.31
CA VAL A 67 -5.73 -3.88 1.31
C VAL A 67 -4.88 -5.01 1.91
N ALA A 68 -4.93 -5.24 3.23
CA ALA A 68 -4.19 -6.32 3.89
C ALA A 68 -4.49 -7.70 3.30
N SER A 69 -5.75 -7.96 2.93
CA SER A 69 -6.20 -9.21 2.30
C SER A 69 -5.69 -9.37 0.86
N GLU A 70 -5.49 -8.26 0.14
CA GLU A 70 -4.99 -8.26 -1.24
C GLU A 70 -3.46 -8.40 -1.31
N LEU A 71 -2.78 -8.00 -0.23
CA LEU A 71 -1.32 -7.87 -0.16
C LEU A 71 -0.67 -8.94 0.73
N GLY A 72 -1.39 -10.01 1.05
CA GLY A 72 -0.86 -11.15 1.80
C GLY A 72 -0.37 -10.80 3.20
N GLY A 73 -0.95 -9.79 3.86
CA GLY A 73 -0.60 -9.41 5.24
C GLY A 73 0.67 -8.55 5.40
N LEU A 74 1.33 -8.12 4.30
CA LEU A 74 2.49 -7.23 4.34
C LEU A 74 2.14 -5.75 4.65
N ALA A 75 0.86 -5.39 4.58
CA ALA A 75 0.37 -4.02 4.72
C ALA A 75 0.02 -3.65 6.18
N ARG A 76 0.86 -4.03 7.15
CA ARG A 76 0.71 -3.58 8.54
C ARG A 76 1.67 -2.42 8.80
N PRO A 77 1.19 -1.21 9.17
CA PRO A 77 2.07 -0.15 9.61
C PRO A 77 2.82 -0.60 10.87
N GLY A 78 4.14 -0.76 10.78
CA GLY A 78 5.02 -1.16 11.89
C GLY A 78 5.73 -2.51 11.76
N GLY A 79 5.69 -3.17 10.61
CA GLY A 79 6.56 -4.33 10.34
C GLY A 79 8.01 -3.90 10.13
N SER A 80 8.81 -3.84 11.21
CA SER A 80 10.26 -3.78 11.12
C SER A 80 10.78 -5.00 10.35
N MET A 81 11.54 -4.78 9.27
CA MET A 81 12.61 -5.70 8.88
C MET A 81 13.79 -5.50 9.81
#